data_AF-A0A484BJR8-F1
#
_entry.id   AF-A0A484BJR8-F1
#
_cell.length_a   1.000
_cell.length_b   1.000
_cell.length_c   1.000
_cell.angle_alpha   90.00
_cell.angle_beta   90.00
_cell.angle_gamma   90.00
#
_symmetry.space_group_name_H-M   'P 1'
#
loop_
_entity.id
_entity.type
_entity.pdbx_description
1 polymer ?
#
loop_
_entity_poly.entity_id
_entity_poly.type
_entity_poly.pdbx_seq_one_letter_code
_entity_poly.pdbx_strand_id
1 'polypeptide(L)'
;MKIRKNHVRKRYRYNVNRKTMNKTRKNTGKIKDPEMKKMWLEGKRVGTNFSEMGLARDPNKAVGVPNYKRERLEAVKIVNGFTEEELDDEEMAILGSKKDKTETPKPKRGHVVQELEQMAIDRRADPEFRLPKGVVKELSYFLNKYKFNYKAMVTDRRNHGQWTWRQFRLKIRRFMSIPEQFNEYLEQNKLPIDVKPDWPEYESDSEWK
;
A
#
# COMPACT_ATOMS: atom_id res chain seq x y z
N MET A 1 54.11 15.54 5.24
CA MET A 1 53.74 16.05 6.59
C MET A 1 52.24 15.81 6.83
N LYS A 2 51.87 15.06 7.88
CA LYS A 2 50.45 14.80 8.19
C LYS A 2 49.91 15.96 9.03
N ILE A 3 49.12 16.83 8.40
CA ILE A 3 48.52 18.01 9.05
C ILE A 3 47.61 17.52 10.18
N ARG A 4 47.98 17.80 11.44
CA ARG A 4 47.13 17.50 12.60
C ARG A 4 45.90 18.39 12.53
N LYS A 5 44.70 17.78 12.43
CA LYS A 5 43.43 18.52 12.49
C LYS A 5 43.37 19.27 13.82
N ASN A 6 43.41 20.60 13.75
CA ASN A 6 43.32 21.45 14.93
C ASN A 6 41.89 21.33 15.49
N HIS A 7 41.74 20.79 16.70
CA HIS A 7 40.42 20.57 17.29
C HIS A 7 39.81 21.93 17.62
N VAL A 8 38.88 22.41 16.78
CA VAL A 8 38.21 23.69 17.01
C VAL A 8 37.54 23.67 18.38
N ARG A 9 37.80 24.70 19.20
CA ARG A 9 37.20 24.85 20.52
C ARG A 9 35.66 24.81 20.39
N LYS A 10 35.02 23.91 21.14
CA LYS A 10 33.56 23.80 21.16
C LYS A 10 32.97 25.09 21.72
N ARG A 11 32.39 25.94 20.87
CA ARG A 11 31.66 27.14 21.30
C ARG A 11 30.29 26.75 21.84
N TYR A 12 29.95 27.24 23.03
CA TYR A 12 28.60 27.09 23.57
C TYR A 12 27.63 27.92 22.72
N ARG A 13 26.52 27.31 22.30
CA ARG A 13 25.47 27.98 21.52
C ARG A 13 24.39 28.46 22.48
N TYR A 14 24.39 29.75 22.80
CA TYR A 14 23.46 30.35 23.76
C TYR A 14 21.99 30.26 23.34
N ASN A 15 21.72 30.23 22.03
CA ASN A 15 20.38 30.08 21.47
C ASN A 15 19.81 28.66 21.58
N VAL A 16 20.62 27.65 21.95
CA VAL A 16 20.18 26.26 22.03
C VAL A 16 20.05 25.84 23.49
N ASN A 17 18.82 25.73 23.97
CA ASN A 17 18.56 25.11 25.25
C ASN A 17 18.71 23.58 25.15
N ARG A 18 19.88 23.07 25.56
CA ARG A 18 20.22 21.64 25.49
C ARG A 18 19.36 20.78 26.43
N LYS A 19 18.88 21.34 27.55
CA LYS A 19 18.03 20.60 28.50
C LYS A 19 16.67 20.29 27.88
N THR A 20 16.02 21.28 27.28
CA THR A 20 14.74 21.08 26.57
C THR A 20 14.92 20.18 25.35
N MET A 21 15.97 20.37 24.55
CA MET A 21 16.27 19.50 23.41
C MET A 21 16.48 18.03 23.83
N ASN A 22 17.15 17.79 24.96
CA ASN A 22 17.30 16.43 25.49
C ASN A 22 15.97 15.86 25.98
N LYS A 23 15.13 16.67 26.64
CA LYS A 23 13.80 16.27 27.08
C LYS A 23 12.92 15.89 25.87
N THR A 24 12.90 16.71 24.81
CA THR A 24 12.13 16.41 23.60
C THR A 24 12.66 15.18 22.84
N ARG A 25 13.98 14.99 22.78
CA ARG A 25 14.57 13.79 22.15
C ARG A 25 14.34 12.49 22.88
N LYS A 26 14.17 12.55 24.20
CA LYS A 26 13.85 11.39 25.05
C LYS A 26 12.34 11.15 25.17
N ASN A 27 11.52 12.19 24.98
CA ASN A 27 10.08 12.08 25.10
C ASN A 27 9.51 11.31 23.90
N THR A 28 8.94 10.13 24.17
CA THR A 28 8.22 9.33 23.17
C THR A 28 6.74 9.71 23.10
N GLY A 29 6.19 10.40 24.12
CA GLY A 29 4.76 10.58 24.28
C GLY A 29 4.02 9.28 24.63
N LYS A 30 2.69 9.26 24.48
CA LYS A 30 1.85 8.09 24.74
C LYS A 30 1.74 7.24 23.47
N ILE A 31 2.30 6.03 23.52
CA ILE A 31 2.14 5.02 22.46
C ILE A 31 0.72 4.44 22.56
N LYS A 32 -0.07 4.54 21.47
CA LYS A 32 -1.46 4.07 21.42
C LYS A 32 -1.57 2.56 21.18
N ASP A 33 -0.69 2.02 20.35
CA ASP A 33 -0.69 0.62 19.97
C ASP A 33 -0.12 -0.27 21.10
N PRO A 34 -0.89 -1.24 21.64
CA PRO A 34 -0.44 -2.09 22.72
C PRO A 34 0.73 -3.01 22.33
N GLU A 35 0.78 -3.50 21.10
CA GLU A 35 1.82 -4.44 20.65
C GLU A 35 3.15 -3.70 20.51
N MET A 36 3.12 -2.53 19.86
CA MET A 36 4.29 -1.67 19.77
C MET A 36 4.76 -1.19 21.14
N LYS A 37 3.83 -0.94 22.09
CA LYS A 37 4.17 -0.56 23.46
C LYS A 37 4.89 -1.69 24.21
N LYS A 38 4.50 -2.96 24.04
CA LYS A 38 5.18 -4.11 24.65
C LYS A 38 6.64 -4.22 24.17
N MET A 39 6.88 -3.94 22.89
CA MET A 39 8.21 -4.01 22.29
C MET A 39 9.07 -2.76 22.54
N TRP A 40 8.53 -1.76 23.23
CA TRP A 40 9.23 -0.50 23.49
C TRP A 40 10.16 -0.57 24.71
N LEU A 41 11.44 -0.20 24.54
CA LEU A 41 12.39 -0.09 25.64
C LEU A 41 12.50 1.37 26.12
N GLU A 42 11.98 1.66 27.31
CA GLU A 42 11.94 3.02 27.87
C GLU A 42 13.33 3.64 28.13
N GLY A 43 14.35 2.81 28.38
CA GLY A 43 15.73 3.27 28.59
C GLY A 43 16.46 3.71 27.31
N LYS A 44 15.91 3.42 26.13
CA LYS A 44 16.55 3.73 24.84
C LYS A 44 15.96 4.99 24.21
N ARG A 45 16.75 5.68 23.38
CA ARG A 45 16.26 6.82 22.59
C ARG A 45 15.25 6.32 21.56
N VAL A 46 14.25 7.16 21.27
CA VAL A 46 13.20 6.90 20.27
C VAL A 46 13.78 6.36 18.96
N GLY A 47 14.75 7.05 18.38
CA GLY A 47 15.36 6.63 17.11
C GLY A 47 16.11 5.30 17.18
N THR A 48 16.78 5.02 18.31
CA THR A 48 17.45 3.73 18.53
C THR A 48 16.43 2.60 18.65
N ASN A 49 15.30 2.87 19.30
CA ASN A 49 14.23 1.89 19.42
C ASN A 49 13.69 1.51 18.03
N PHE A 50 13.32 2.51 17.22
CA PHE A 50 12.87 2.30 15.84
C PHE A 50 13.90 1.54 14.99
N SER A 51 15.17 1.97 14.98
CA SER A 51 16.21 1.30 14.18
C SER A 51 16.48 -0.14 14.62
N GLU A 52 16.45 -0.42 15.93
CA GLU A 52 16.65 -1.78 16.43
C GLU A 52 15.47 -2.69 16.11
N MET A 53 14.25 -2.15 16.07
CA MET A 53 13.05 -2.90 15.65
C MET A 53 12.95 -3.07 14.13
N GLY A 54 13.80 -2.42 13.33
CA GLY A 54 13.71 -2.44 11.87
C GLY A 54 12.65 -1.47 11.31
N LEU A 55 12.19 -0.51 12.11
CA LEU A 55 11.17 0.46 11.73
C LEU A 55 11.79 1.82 11.38
N ALA A 56 11.15 2.52 10.44
CA ALA A 56 11.53 3.88 10.07
C ALA A 56 11.05 4.90 11.10
N ARG A 57 11.97 5.75 11.61
CA ARG A 57 11.61 6.87 12.49
C ARG A 57 10.89 7.99 11.74
N ASP A 58 11.29 8.24 10.50
CA ASP A 58 10.81 9.34 9.67
C ASP A 58 10.47 8.76 8.28
N PRO A 59 9.18 8.57 7.96
CA PRO A 59 8.75 7.97 6.72
C PRO A 59 9.27 8.69 5.49
N ASN A 60 9.32 10.03 5.50
CA ASN A 60 9.78 10.82 4.36
C ASN A 60 11.28 10.65 4.07
N LYS A 61 12.05 10.25 5.08
CA LYS A 61 13.48 9.92 4.93
C LYS A 61 13.70 8.48 4.51
N ALA A 62 12.84 7.57 4.97
CA ALA A 62 12.94 6.15 4.65
C ALA A 62 12.37 5.85 3.25
N VAL A 63 11.21 6.42 2.94
CA VAL A 63 10.54 6.40 1.64
C VAL A 63 10.70 7.81 1.07
N GLY A 64 11.82 8.04 0.38
CA GLY A 64 12.10 9.33 -0.23
C GLY A 64 11.00 9.71 -1.22
N VAL A 65 10.43 10.90 -1.08
CA VAL A 65 9.52 11.44 -2.10
C VAL A 65 10.33 11.69 -3.38
N PRO A 66 9.91 11.17 -4.55
CA PRO A 66 10.59 11.44 -5.80
C PRO A 66 10.75 12.95 -6.02
N ASN A 67 11.97 13.39 -6.28
CA ASN A 67 12.24 14.81 -6.50
C ASN A 67 12.58 15.01 -7.97
N TYR A 68 11.52 15.12 -8.77
CA TYR A 68 11.61 15.28 -10.22
C TYR A 68 12.53 16.41 -10.66
N LYS A 69 12.68 17.48 -9.87
CA LYS A 69 13.63 18.57 -10.21
C LYS A 69 15.08 18.13 -10.02
N ARG A 70 15.39 17.38 -8.96
CA ARG A 70 16.73 16.81 -8.75
C ARG A 70 17.03 15.73 -9.77
N GLU A 71 16.08 14.83 -10.01
CA GLU A 71 16.19 13.78 -11.03
C GLU A 71 16.37 14.37 -12.44
N ARG A 72 15.62 15.44 -12.79
CA ARG A 72 15.82 16.16 -14.06
C ARG A 72 17.17 16.87 -14.12
N LEU A 73 17.65 17.46 -13.04
CA LEU A 73 18.98 18.09 -13.00
C LEU A 73 20.10 17.05 -13.10
N GLU A 74 19.94 15.89 -12.47
CA GLU A 74 20.84 14.75 -12.59
C GLU A 74 20.83 14.22 -14.03
N ALA A 75 19.65 14.05 -14.64
CA ALA A 75 19.52 13.68 -16.03
C ALA A 75 20.13 14.71 -16.99
N VAL A 76 19.91 16.01 -16.76
CA VAL A 76 20.49 17.09 -17.60
C VAL A 76 22.01 17.17 -17.42
N LYS A 77 22.56 16.91 -16.23
CA LYS A 77 24.01 16.81 -16.03
C LYS A 77 24.62 15.65 -16.81
N ILE A 78 23.93 14.52 -16.85
CA ILE A 78 24.31 13.35 -17.65
C ILE A 78 24.24 13.68 -19.15
N VAL A 79 23.17 14.36 -19.60
CA VAL A 79 22.95 14.68 -21.02
C VAL A 79 23.86 15.81 -21.54
N ASN A 80 24.24 16.77 -20.69
CA ASN A 80 25.06 17.93 -21.09
C ASN A 80 26.58 17.69 -20.96
N GLY A 81 27.05 16.45 -20.83
CA GLY A 81 28.48 16.10 -20.91
C GLY A 81 29.39 16.63 -19.78
N PHE A 82 28.84 17.26 -18.72
CA PHE A 82 29.66 17.83 -17.64
C PHE A 82 30.20 16.77 -16.65
N THR A 83 29.87 15.49 -16.86
CA THR A 83 30.33 14.33 -16.08
C THR A 83 30.77 13.21 -17.02
N GLU A 84 31.46 13.54 -18.11
CA GLU A 84 32.13 12.53 -18.96
C GLU A 84 33.64 12.76 -19.10
N GLU A 85 34.19 13.92 -18.72
CA GLU A 85 35.63 14.17 -18.82
C GLU A 85 36.23 14.36 -17.42
N GLU A 86 37.15 13.45 -17.07
CA GLU A 86 37.99 13.40 -15.85
C GLU A 86 37.39 12.78 -14.58
N LEU A 87 36.76 11.61 -14.70
CA LEU A 87 36.86 10.61 -13.63
C LEU A 87 37.38 9.33 -14.27
N ASP A 88 38.62 8.97 -13.99
CA ASP A 88 39.20 7.68 -14.40
C ASP A 88 38.27 6.54 -13.96
N ASP A 89 38.27 5.41 -14.68
CA ASP A 89 37.46 4.23 -14.33
C ASP A 89 37.70 3.77 -12.87
N GLU A 90 38.88 4.07 -12.32
CA GLU A 90 39.23 3.87 -10.91
C GLU A 90 38.52 4.85 -9.96
N GLU A 91 38.34 6.10 -10.37
CA GLU A 91 37.68 7.16 -9.61
C GLU A 91 36.15 7.05 -9.67
N MET A 92 35.59 6.61 -10.81
CA MET A 92 34.20 6.15 -10.93
C MET A 92 33.94 4.86 -10.14
N ALA A 93 34.93 4.00 -9.91
CA ALA A 93 34.80 2.88 -8.99
C ALA A 93 34.87 3.30 -7.50
N ILE A 94 35.66 4.33 -7.17
CA ILE A 94 35.71 4.92 -5.82
C ILE A 94 34.43 5.72 -5.50
N LEU A 95 33.86 6.44 -6.47
CA LEU A 95 32.61 7.19 -6.34
C LEU A 95 31.35 6.33 -6.52
N GLY A 96 31.44 5.27 -7.33
CA GLY A 96 30.31 4.48 -7.85
C GLY A 96 30.25 3.01 -7.43
N SER A 97 31.30 2.41 -6.85
CA SER A 97 31.28 0.99 -6.46
C SER A 97 32.08 0.64 -5.20
N LYS A 98 32.16 1.59 -4.27
CA LYS A 98 32.01 1.32 -2.82
C LYS A 98 31.00 2.27 -2.18
N LYS A 99 29.79 2.35 -2.76
CA LYS A 99 28.70 1.96 -1.86
C LYS A 99 28.98 0.49 -1.63
N ASP A 100 29.78 0.18 -0.60
CA ASP A 100 29.62 -1.08 0.08
C ASP A 100 28.11 -1.27 0.09
N LYS A 101 27.63 -2.46 -0.31
CA LYS A 101 26.43 -2.97 0.32
C LYS A 101 26.73 -2.82 1.81
N THR A 102 26.48 -1.64 2.36
CA THR A 102 26.47 -1.37 3.77
C THR A 102 25.24 -2.14 4.07
N GLU A 103 25.42 -3.44 4.29
CA GLU A 103 24.38 -4.35 4.70
C GLU A 103 23.73 -3.55 5.80
N THR A 104 22.51 -3.07 5.52
CA THR A 104 21.83 -2.25 6.50
C THR A 104 21.80 -3.16 7.71
N PRO A 105 22.45 -2.75 8.82
CA PRO A 105 22.80 -3.69 9.87
C PRO A 105 21.50 -4.34 10.30
N LYS A 106 21.44 -5.67 10.21
CA LYS A 106 20.21 -6.41 10.49
C LYS A 106 19.66 -5.91 11.82
N PRO A 107 18.37 -5.55 11.88
CA PRO A 107 17.80 -4.98 13.08
C PRO A 107 17.95 -5.99 14.22
N LYS A 108 18.48 -5.54 15.36
CA LYS A 108 18.71 -6.40 16.54
C LYS A 108 17.43 -7.08 17.03
N ARG A 109 16.26 -6.46 16.79
CA ARG A 109 14.92 -6.91 17.17
C ARG A 109 14.02 -6.98 15.94
N GLY A 110 14.51 -7.61 14.87
CA GLY A 110 13.76 -7.78 13.61
C GLY A 110 12.46 -8.60 13.72
N HIS A 111 12.29 -9.41 14.78
CA HIS A 111 11.04 -10.14 15.05
C HIS A 111 9.82 -9.22 15.13
N VAL A 112 10.01 -7.97 15.57
CA VAL A 112 8.91 -6.99 15.69
C VAL A 112 8.25 -6.72 14.34
N VAL A 113 9.03 -6.67 13.25
CA VAL A 113 8.46 -6.49 11.90
C VAL A 113 7.66 -7.72 11.49
N GLN A 114 8.18 -8.92 11.76
CA GLN A 114 7.50 -10.18 11.42
C GLN A 114 6.16 -10.32 12.15
N GLU A 115 6.11 -9.99 13.45
CA GLU A 115 4.87 -10.00 14.22
C GLU A 115 3.86 -8.99 13.67
N LEU A 116 4.31 -7.76 13.36
CA LEU A 116 3.44 -6.74 12.78
C LEU A 116 2.93 -7.12 11.37
N GLU A 117 3.75 -7.79 10.57
CA GLU A 117 3.35 -8.32 9.26
C GLU A 117 2.29 -9.42 9.40
N GLN A 118 2.46 -10.36 10.33
CA GLN A 118 1.48 -11.39 10.63
C GLN A 118 0.15 -10.78 11.09
N MET A 119 0.20 -9.85 12.04
CA MET A 119 -1.00 -9.14 12.51
C MET A 119 -1.69 -8.37 11.38
N ALA A 120 -0.93 -7.83 10.42
CA ALA A 120 -1.49 -7.17 9.25
C ALA A 120 -2.14 -8.15 8.27
N ILE A 121 -1.58 -9.36 8.10
CA ILE A 121 -2.17 -10.42 7.29
C ILE A 121 -3.47 -10.92 7.94
N ASP A 122 -3.45 -11.18 9.24
CA ASP A 122 -4.59 -11.71 9.99
C ASP A 122 -5.75 -10.71 10.00
N ARG A 123 -5.47 -9.41 10.20
CA ARG A 123 -6.49 -8.34 10.14
C ARG A 123 -7.00 -8.07 8.72
N ARG A 124 -6.28 -8.50 7.68
CA ARG A 124 -6.68 -8.35 6.27
C ARG A 124 -7.66 -9.43 5.81
N ALA A 125 -8.02 -10.40 6.64
CA ALA A 125 -9.17 -11.25 6.34
C ALA A 125 -10.39 -10.32 6.16
N ASP A 126 -10.78 -10.10 4.90
CA ASP A 126 -11.77 -9.13 4.53
C ASP A 126 -13.06 -9.41 5.31
N PRO A 127 -13.75 -8.37 5.83
CA PRO A 127 -15.13 -8.54 6.23
C PRO A 127 -15.88 -9.04 5.00
N GLU A 128 -16.43 -10.26 5.06
CA GLU A 128 -17.20 -10.91 3.99
C GLU A 128 -17.99 -9.87 3.20
N PHE A 129 -17.47 -9.50 2.02
CA PHE A 129 -18.05 -8.41 1.25
C PHE A 129 -19.42 -8.89 0.74
N ARG A 130 -20.48 -8.33 1.33
CA ARG A 130 -21.87 -8.66 0.99
C ARG A 130 -22.53 -7.50 0.25
N LEU A 131 -23.28 -7.82 -0.80
CA LEU A 131 -24.12 -6.82 -1.45
C LEU A 131 -25.31 -6.47 -0.54
N PRO A 132 -25.77 -5.21 -0.56
CA PRO A 132 -26.97 -4.82 0.18
C PRO A 132 -28.18 -5.65 -0.27
N LYS A 133 -29.04 -6.05 0.68
CA LYS A 133 -30.23 -6.90 0.42
C LYS A 133 -31.15 -6.35 -0.68
N GLY A 134 -31.32 -5.03 -0.75
CA GLY A 134 -32.12 -4.37 -1.80
C GLY A 134 -31.53 -4.57 -3.19
N VAL A 135 -30.21 -4.44 -3.32
CA VAL A 135 -29.49 -4.68 -4.58
C VAL A 135 -29.59 -6.15 -4.97
N VAL A 136 -29.45 -7.08 -4.02
CA VAL A 136 -29.61 -8.52 -4.27
C VAL A 136 -31.01 -8.82 -4.83
N LYS A 137 -32.06 -8.23 -4.25
CA LYS A 137 -33.46 -8.40 -4.69
C LYS A 137 -33.71 -7.84 -6.10
N GLU A 138 -33.04 -6.74 -6.46
CA GLU A 138 -33.13 -6.19 -7.81
C GLU A 138 -32.42 -7.08 -8.82
N LEU A 139 -31.18 -7.51 -8.50
CA LEU A 139 -30.40 -8.38 -9.37
C LEU A 139 -31.07 -9.74 -9.58
N SER A 140 -31.66 -10.34 -8.53
CA SER A 140 -32.42 -11.58 -8.66
C SER A 140 -33.64 -11.43 -9.58
N TYR A 141 -34.38 -10.33 -9.48
CA TYR A 141 -35.47 -10.03 -10.40
C TYR A 141 -35.00 -9.95 -11.86
N PHE A 142 -33.90 -9.23 -12.12
CA PHE A 142 -33.38 -9.06 -13.48
C PHE A 142 -32.84 -10.38 -14.05
N LEU A 143 -32.14 -11.18 -13.25
CA LEU A 143 -31.66 -12.50 -13.66
C LEU A 143 -32.80 -13.45 -13.99
N ASN A 144 -33.86 -13.47 -13.17
CA ASN A 144 -35.03 -14.32 -13.41
C ASN A 144 -35.76 -13.96 -14.72
N LYS A 145 -35.85 -12.67 -15.04
CA LYS A 145 -36.63 -12.18 -16.19
C LYS A 145 -35.83 -12.15 -17.49
N TYR A 146 -34.58 -11.69 -17.45
CA TYR A 146 -33.77 -11.40 -18.63
C TYR A 146 -32.45 -12.17 -18.69
N LYS A 147 -32.12 -12.99 -17.68
CA LYS A 147 -30.90 -13.81 -17.67
C LYS A 147 -29.64 -12.95 -17.84
N PHE A 148 -28.91 -13.05 -18.96
CA PHE A 148 -27.73 -12.21 -19.25
C PHE A 148 -27.99 -11.14 -20.32
N ASN A 149 -29.24 -10.93 -20.73
CA ASN A 149 -29.61 -9.88 -21.66
C ASN A 149 -29.58 -8.49 -20.99
N TYR A 150 -28.38 -7.89 -20.92
CA TYR A 150 -28.21 -6.59 -20.27
C TYR A 150 -28.96 -5.47 -21.02
N LYS A 151 -29.16 -5.59 -22.33
CA LYS A 151 -29.93 -4.61 -23.12
C LYS A 151 -31.38 -4.55 -22.63
N ALA A 152 -32.01 -5.70 -22.44
CA ALA A 152 -33.38 -5.77 -21.92
C ALA A 152 -33.49 -5.33 -20.45
N MET A 153 -32.44 -5.54 -19.64
CA MET A 153 -32.40 -5.02 -18.26
C MET A 153 -32.37 -3.50 -18.19
N VAL A 154 -31.62 -2.85 -19.10
CA VAL A 154 -31.53 -1.39 -19.16
C VAL A 154 -32.89 -0.77 -19.51
N THR A 155 -33.62 -1.39 -20.43
CA THR A 155 -34.93 -0.89 -20.89
C THR A 155 -36.10 -1.25 -19.97
N ASP A 156 -35.90 -2.10 -18.95
CA ASP A 156 -36.97 -2.42 -18.01
C ASP A 156 -37.35 -1.19 -17.19
N ARG A 157 -38.66 -0.95 -17.05
CA ARG A 157 -39.26 0.05 -16.17
C ARG A 157 -38.78 -0.05 -14.72
N ARG A 158 -38.38 -1.23 -14.25
CA ARG A 158 -37.88 -1.45 -12.89
C ARG A 158 -36.45 -0.94 -12.66
N ASN A 159 -35.72 -0.56 -13.73
CA ASN A 159 -34.41 0.07 -13.63
C ASN A 159 -34.51 1.55 -13.21
N HIS A 160 -34.99 1.80 -11.99
CA HIS A 160 -35.14 3.16 -11.45
C HIS A 160 -33.80 3.87 -11.28
N GLY A 161 -32.74 3.12 -10.98
CA GLY A 161 -31.37 3.63 -10.84
C GLY A 161 -30.69 3.97 -12.17
N GLN A 162 -31.39 3.80 -13.30
CA GLN A 162 -30.90 4.09 -14.66
C GLN A 162 -29.52 3.48 -14.93
N TRP A 163 -29.32 2.24 -14.48
CA TRP A 163 -28.04 1.58 -14.66
C TRP A 163 -27.76 1.31 -16.13
N THR A 164 -26.51 1.51 -16.52
CA THR A 164 -26.03 1.13 -17.84
C THR A 164 -25.79 -0.38 -17.92
N TRP A 165 -25.77 -0.94 -19.13
CA TRP A 165 -25.51 -2.37 -19.34
C TRP A 165 -24.17 -2.81 -18.73
N ARG A 166 -23.14 -1.94 -18.75
CA ARG A 166 -21.83 -2.20 -18.11
C ARG A 166 -21.95 -2.33 -16.59
N GLN A 167 -22.80 -1.49 -15.98
CA GLN A 167 -23.05 -1.53 -14.55
C GLN A 167 -23.84 -2.78 -14.16
N PHE A 168 -24.86 -3.16 -14.93
CA PHE A 168 -25.56 -4.43 -14.73
C PHE A 168 -24.60 -5.61 -14.80
N ARG A 169 -23.77 -5.68 -15.84
CA ARG A 169 -22.75 -6.71 -16.01
C ARG A 169 -21.81 -6.79 -14.81
N LEU A 170 -21.26 -5.65 -14.38
CA LEU A 170 -20.35 -5.61 -13.25
C LEU A 170 -21.03 -6.05 -11.96
N LYS A 171 -22.26 -5.61 -11.71
CA LYS A 171 -23.03 -5.96 -10.50
C LYS A 171 -23.41 -7.43 -10.48
N ILE A 172 -23.86 -7.98 -11.61
CA ILE A 172 -24.22 -9.40 -11.73
C ILE A 172 -22.98 -10.27 -11.55
N ARG A 173 -21.84 -9.92 -12.15
CA ARG A 173 -20.57 -10.63 -11.94
C ARG A 173 -20.12 -10.58 -10.48
N ARG A 174 -20.23 -9.41 -9.84
CA ARG A 174 -19.95 -9.27 -8.41
C ARG A 174 -20.91 -10.09 -7.54
N PHE A 175 -22.18 -10.18 -7.93
CA PHE A 175 -23.16 -10.99 -7.22
C PHE A 175 -22.82 -12.48 -7.33
N MET A 176 -22.45 -12.95 -8.53
CA MET A 176 -21.99 -14.33 -8.75
C MET A 176 -20.68 -14.66 -8.02
N SER A 177 -19.79 -13.69 -7.81
CA SER A 177 -18.57 -13.91 -7.03
C SER A 177 -18.80 -14.07 -5.53
N ILE A 178 -20.00 -13.77 -5.02
CA ILE A 178 -20.37 -13.90 -3.61
C ILE A 178 -21.22 -15.17 -3.46
N PRO A 179 -20.61 -16.33 -3.12
CA PRO A 179 -21.31 -17.62 -3.11
C PRO A 179 -22.45 -17.64 -2.09
N GLU A 180 -22.28 -17.02 -0.92
CA GLU A 180 -23.31 -17.00 0.12
C GLU A 180 -24.66 -16.45 -0.38
N GLN A 181 -24.63 -15.29 -1.04
CA GLN A 181 -25.85 -14.63 -1.51
C GLN A 181 -26.35 -15.22 -2.84
N PHE A 182 -25.43 -15.73 -3.66
CA PHE A 182 -25.79 -16.34 -4.94
C PHE A 182 -26.42 -17.72 -4.76
N ASN A 183 -25.94 -18.51 -3.79
CA ASN A 183 -26.50 -19.82 -3.47
C ASN A 183 -27.95 -19.70 -3.00
N GLU A 184 -28.26 -18.73 -2.14
CA GLU A 184 -29.66 -18.43 -1.75
C GLU A 184 -30.56 -18.17 -2.97
N TYR A 185 -30.04 -17.46 -3.98
CA TYR A 185 -30.75 -17.21 -5.23
C TYR A 185 -30.92 -18.48 -6.08
N LEU A 186 -29.91 -19.34 -6.15
CA LEU A 186 -29.98 -20.60 -6.89
C LEU A 186 -30.98 -21.57 -6.26
N GLU A 187 -31.01 -21.65 -4.93
CA GLU A 187 -32.00 -22.45 -4.19
C GLU A 187 -33.42 -21.99 -4.47
N GLN A 188 -33.68 -20.67 -4.43
CA GLN A 188 -35.00 -20.09 -4.73
C GLN A 188 -35.48 -20.44 -6.14
N ASN A 189 -34.56 -20.54 -7.09
CA ASN A 189 -34.86 -20.81 -8.50
C ASN A 189 -34.68 -22.27 -8.92
N LYS A 190 -34.32 -23.17 -7.99
CA LYS A 190 -34.06 -24.60 -8.24
C LYS A 190 -32.99 -24.84 -9.33
N LEU A 191 -31.94 -24.02 -9.34
CA LEU A 191 -30.80 -24.13 -10.25
C LEU A 191 -29.62 -24.87 -9.58
N PRO A 192 -28.80 -25.62 -10.33
CA PRO A 192 -27.63 -26.31 -9.79
C PRO A 192 -26.53 -25.34 -9.32
N ILE A 193 -25.88 -25.66 -8.19
CA ILE A 193 -24.96 -24.76 -7.45
C ILE A 193 -23.57 -24.61 -8.12
N ASP A 194 -23.13 -25.60 -8.90
CA ASP A 194 -21.77 -25.63 -9.47
C ASP A 194 -21.72 -25.70 -11.01
N VAL A 195 -22.88 -25.71 -11.66
CA VAL A 195 -22.96 -25.80 -13.12
C VAL A 195 -23.21 -24.41 -13.69
N LYS A 196 -22.35 -23.98 -14.61
CA LYS A 196 -22.57 -22.75 -15.38
C LYS A 196 -23.95 -22.82 -16.04
N PRO A 197 -24.83 -21.83 -15.83
CA PRO A 197 -26.13 -21.84 -16.48
C PRO A 197 -25.96 -21.89 -18.01
N ASP A 198 -26.59 -22.87 -18.65
CA ASP A 198 -26.60 -23.03 -20.11
C ASP A 198 -27.54 -21.99 -20.74
N TRP A 199 -27.14 -20.72 -20.65
CA TRP A 199 -27.87 -19.60 -21.23
C TRP A 199 -27.14 -19.18 -22.51
N PRO A 200 -27.82 -19.15 -23.67
CA PRO A 200 -27.19 -18.82 -24.95
C PRO A 200 -26.57 -17.42 -25.00
N GLU A 201 -26.99 -16.53 -24.09
CA GLU A 201 -26.50 -15.17 -23.94
C GLU A 201 -25.31 -15.05 -22.96
N TYR A 202 -24.80 -16.17 -22.43
CA TYR A 202 -23.66 -16.16 -21.50
C TYR A 202 -22.36 -15.71 -22.19
N GLU A 203 -22.19 -16.11 -23.46
CA GLU A 203 -21.00 -15.83 -24.27
C GLU A 203 -21.14 -14.54 -25.09
N SER A 204 -22.38 -14.15 -25.41
CA SER A 204 -22.66 -12.86 -26.02
C SER A 204 -22.72 -11.79 -24.93
N ASP A 205 -21.59 -11.12 -24.68
CA ASP A 205 -21.66 -9.77 -24.13
C ASP A 205 -22.59 -9.00 -25.07
N SER A 206 -23.80 -8.67 -24.62
CA SER A 206 -24.77 -7.95 -25.43
C SER A 206 -24.23 -6.55 -25.74
N GLU A 207 -23.32 -6.47 -26.71
CA GLU A 207 -22.82 -5.23 -27.24
C GLU A 207 -24.01 -4.52 -27.88
N TRP A 208 -24.14 -3.24 -27.58
CA TRP A 208 -25.00 -2.37 -28.37
C TRP A 208 -24.43 -2.30 -29.79
N LYS A 209 -24.87 -3.21 -30.65
CA LYS A 209 -25.01 -2.94 -32.08
C LYS A 209 -26.36 -2.30 -32.33
#